data_AF-A0A414U7F1-F1
#
_entry.id   AF-A0A414U7F1-F1
#
_cell.length_a   1.000
_cell.length_b   1.000
_cell.length_c   1.000
_cell.angle_alpha   90.00
_cell.angle_beta   90.00
_cell.angle_gamma   90.00
#
_symmetry.space_group_name_H-M   'P 1'
#
loop_
_entity.id
_entity.type
_entity.pdbx_description
1 polymer ?
#
loop_
_entity_poly.entity_id
_entity_poly.type
_entity_poly.pdbx_seq_one_letter_code
_entity_poly.pdbx_strand_id
1 'polypeptide(L)'
;MKSSDTGNIAELIEMLRQDAVEKYKEEHGWIPTTERLPDQREFIESYVRSAYAAEFLVTIEGAEKATTLYYSQTGVWFDKQGEPYKVAAWMPLPEVFRG
;
A
#
# COMPACT_ATOMS: atom_id res chain seq x y z
N MET A 1 2.89 43.81 -17.15
CA MET A 1 3.76 43.10 -16.19
C MET A 1 3.25 41.68 -16.11
N LYS A 2 3.97 40.69 -16.68
CA LYS A 2 3.59 39.27 -16.58
C LYS A 2 4.31 38.71 -15.35
N SER A 3 3.58 38.47 -14.26
CA SER A 3 4.03 37.60 -13.18
C SER A 3 3.30 36.27 -13.31
N SER A 4 4.06 35.20 -13.26
CA SER A 4 3.68 33.82 -13.57
C SER A 4 2.75 33.23 -12.51
N ASP A 5 1.45 33.19 -12.80
CA ASP A 5 0.42 32.45 -12.02
C ASP A 5 0.55 30.92 -12.15
N THR A 6 1.53 30.43 -12.90
CA THR A 6 1.70 29.00 -13.16
C THR A 6 2.14 28.21 -11.92
N GLY A 7 2.81 28.86 -10.96
CA GLY A 7 3.17 28.23 -9.68
C GLY A 7 1.95 27.85 -8.84
N ASN A 8 0.90 28.69 -8.86
CA ASN A 8 -0.32 28.47 -8.08
C ASN A 8 -1.19 27.34 -8.66
N ILE A 9 -1.32 27.27 -9.99
CA ILE A 9 -2.09 26.20 -10.65
C ILE A 9 -1.46 24.83 -10.43
N ALA A 10 -0.12 24.72 -10.52
CA ALA A 10 0.56 23.44 -10.32
C ALA A 10 0.41 22.93 -8.87
N GLU A 11 0.59 23.81 -7.89
CA GLU A 11 0.37 23.49 -6.47
C GLU A 11 -1.09 23.11 -6.19
N LEU A 12 -2.05 23.85 -6.75
CA LEU A 12 -3.47 23.54 -6.60
C LEU A 12 -3.84 22.18 -7.22
N ILE A 13 -3.27 21.83 -8.38
CA ILE A 13 -3.46 20.52 -9.00
C ILE A 13 -2.89 19.42 -8.10
N GLU A 14 -1.72 19.64 -7.51
CA GLU A 14 -1.07 18.66 -6.65
C GLU A 14 -1.86 18.46 -5.34
N MET A 15 -2.37 19.53 -4.74
CA MET A 15 -3.26 19.45 -3.58
C MET A 15 -4.53 18.66 -3.89
N LEU A 16 -5.21 18.96 -5.01
CA LEU A 16 -6.42 18.24 -5.41
C LEU A 16 -6.16 16.75 -5.70
N ARG A 17 -4.97 16.41 -6.22
CA ARG A 17 -4.54 15.02 -6.41
C ARG A 17 -4.32 14.32 -5.08
N GLN A 18 -3.66 14.97 -4.13
CA GLN A 18 -3.43 14.43 -2.79
C GLN A 18 -4.75 14.21 -2.06
N ASP A 19 -5.66 15.18 -2.07
CA ASP A 19 -7.00 15.05 -1.45
C ASP A 19 -7.80 13.89 -2.06
N ALA A 20 -7.77 13.72 -3.38
CA ALA A 20 -8.44 12.61 -4.05
C ALA A 20 -7.81 11.26 -3.71
N VAL A 21 -6.49 11.21 -3.58
CA VAL A 21 -5.76 10.00 -3.16
C VAL A 21 -6.07 9.67 -1.71
N GLU A 22 -5.99 10.62 -0.78
CA GLU A 22 -6.30 10.38 0.63
C GLU A 22 -7.75 9.94 0.83
N LYS A 23 -8.70 10.59 0.15
CA LYS A 23 -10.11 10.19 0.21
C LYS A 23 -10.33 8.78 -0.32
N TYR A 24 -9.63 8.39 -1.40
CA TYR A 24 -9.70 7.02 -1.93
C TYR A 24 -9.08 5.99 -0.97
N LYS A 25 -8.00 6.35 -0.26
CA LYS A 25 -7.43 5.50 0.80
C LYS A 25 -8.39 5.33 1.96
N GLU A 26 -9.01 6.40 2.44
CA GLU A 26 -10.01 6.34 3.52
C GLU A 26 -11.21 5.48 3.12
N GLU A 27 -11.67 5.60 1.87
CA GLU A 27 -12.83 4.84 1.36
C GLU A 27 -12.51 3.36 1.09
N HIS A 28 -11.25 2.98 0.88
CA HIS A 28 -10.88 1.63 0.41
C HIS A 28 -9.79 0.89 1.20
N GLY A 29 -9.17 1.53 2.20
CA GLY A 29 -8.23 0.89 3.13
C GLY A 29 -6.81 0.66 2.61
N TRP A 30 -6.42 1.23 1.46
CA TRP A 30 -5.06 1.12 0.93
C TRP A 30 -4.09 2.09 1.58
N ILE A 31 -2.91 1.59 1.98
CA ILE A 31 -1.89 2.35 2.69
C ILE A 31 -0.60 2.34 1.85
N PRO A 32 -0.16 3.49 1.31
CA PRO A 32 1.10 3.57 0.60
C PRO A 32 2.28 3.20 1.50
N THR A 33 3.27 2.51 0.95
CA THR A 33 4.50 2.21 1.67
C THR A 33 5.32 3.46 1.99
N THR A 34 5.11 4.55 1.24
CA THR A 34 5.66 5.88 1.52
C THR A 34 5.04 6.55 2.75
N GLU A 35 3.84 6.13 3.15
CA GLU A 35 3.18 6.60 4.37
C GLU A 35 3.60 5.76 5.57
N ARG A 36 3.41 4.43 5.49
CA ARG A 36 3.91 3.47 6.49
C ARG A 36 3.93 2.04 5.96
N LEU A 37 4.69 1.20 6.67
CA LEU A 37 4.66 -0.25 6.52
C LEU A 37 3.70 -0.89 7.55
N PRO A 38 3.35 -2.18 7.39
CA PRO A 38 2.61 -2.91 8.41
C PRO A 38 3.32 -2.87 9.75
N ASP A 39 2.57 -2.57 10.80
CA ASP A 39 3.08 -2.56 12.16
C ASP A 39 3.11 -3.96 12.78
N GLN A 40 3.56 -4.05 14.03
CA GLN A 40 3.65 -5.33 14.73
C GLN A 40 2.28 -5.99 14.95
N ARG A 41 1.22 -5.22 15.17
CA ARG A 41 -0.12 -5.75 15.41
C ARG A 41 -0.65 -6.35 14.11
N GLU A 42 -0.56 -5.61 13.01
CA GLU A 42 -1.01 -6.07 11.69
C GLU A 42 -0.21 -7.27 11.21
N PHE A 43 1.09 -7.31 11.50
CA PHE A 43 1.93 -8.48 11.26
C PHE A 43 1.42 -9.72 12.01
N ILE A 44 1.07 -9.59 13.30
CA ILE A 44 0.59 -10.72 14.12
C ILE A 44 -0.80 -11.18 13.65
N GLU A 45 -1.71 -10.24 13.39
CA GLU A 45 -3.08 -10.53 12.95
C GLU A 45 -3.11 -11.23 11.59
N SER A 46 -2.15 -10.91 10.71
CA SER A 46 -2.04 -11.46 9.37
C SER A 46 -0.99 -12.58 9.24
N TYR A 47 -0.46 -13.09 10.36
CA TYR A 47 0.64 -14.07 10.37
C TYR A 47 0.24 -15.44 9.79
N VAL A 48 0.94 -15.86 8.75
CA VAL A 48 0.79 -17.17 8.11
C VAL A 48 1.93 -18.09 8.53
N ARG A 49 1.62 -19.03 9.42
CA ARG A 49 2.61 -19.96 10.00
C ARG A 49 3.42 -20.72 8.95
N SER A 50 2.81 -21.15 7.85
CA SER A 50 3.51 -21.92 6.80
C SER A 50 4.55 -21.09 6.05
N ALA A 51 4.36 -19.78 5.95
CA ALA A 51 5.27 -18.86 5.30
C ALA A 51 6.27 -18.20 6.28
N TYR A 52 6.07 -18.37 7.59
CA TYR A 52 6.79 -17.65 8.65
C TYR A 52 6.79 -16.11 8.44
N ALA A 53 5.69 -15.60 7.90
CA ALA A 53 5.53 -14.20 7.47
C ALA A 53 4.05 -13.81 7.50
N ALA A 54 3.74 -12.52 7.38
CA ALA A 54 2.37 -12.01 7.35
C ALA A 54 1.89 -11.83 5.89
N GLU A 55 0.65 -12.17 5.57
CA GLU A 55 0.11 -12.04 4.20
C GLU A 55 -0.82 -10.84 4.07
N PHE A 56 -0.62 -10.04 3.01
CA PHE A 56 -1.41 -8.83 2.76
C PHE A 56 -1.84 -8.73 1.30
N LEU A 57 -2.90 -7.96 1.05
CA LEU A 57 -3.17 -7.44 -0.29
C LEU A 57 -2.20 -6.30 -0.59
N VAL A 58 -1.63 -6.31 -1.79
CA VAL A 58 -0.62 -5.34 -2.21
C VAL A 58 -0.82 -4.92 -3.66
N THR A 59 -0.38 -3.71 -3.98
CA THR A 59 -0.08 -3.30 -5.36
C THR A 59 1.44 -3.18 -5.50
N ILE A 60 2.02 -3.98 -6.38
CA ILE A 60 3.46 -3.93 -6.69
C ILE A 60 3.75 -2.66 -7.51
N GLU A 61 4.90 -2.02 -7.30
CA GLU A 61 5.30 -0.85 -8.09
C GLU A 61 5.26 -1.15 -9.59
N GLY A 62 4.51 -0.35 -10.34
CA GLY A 62 4.36 -0.51 -11.80
C GLY A 62 3.43 -1.63 -12.24
N ALA A 63 2.80 -2.37 -11.32
CA ALA A 63 1.81 -3.38 -11.67
C ALA A 63 0.42 -2.75 -11.90
N GLU A 64 -0.31 -3.25 -12.90
CA GLU A 64 -1.68 -2.79 -13.21
C GLU A 64 -2.75 -3.39 -12.29
N LYS A 65 -2.40 -4.46 -11.55
CA LYS A 65 -3.34 -5.23 -10.73
C LYS A 65 -2.76 -5.52 -9.36
N ALA A 66 -3.63 -5.52 -8.36
CA ALA A 66 -3.31 -5.98 -7.02
C ALA A 66 -3.10 -7.51 -6.99
N THR A 67 -2.33 -7.95 -6.00
CA THR A 67 -2.04 -9.35 -5.70
C THR A 67 -1.90 -9.53 -4.18
N THR A 68 -1.57 -10.73 -3.70
CA THR A 68 -1.05 -10.92 -2.35
C THR A 68 0.46 -11.13 -2.37
N LEU A 69 1.12 -10.71 -1.29
CA LEU A 69 2.52 -11.03 -0.98
C LEU A 69 2.67 -11.29 0.52
N TYR A 70 3.75 -11.98 0.88
CA TYR A 70 4.21 -12.13 2.25
C TYR A 70 5.12 -10.98 2.66
N TYR A 71 4.98 -10.52 3.89
CA TYR A 71 5.79 -9.51 4.54
C TYR A 71 6.58 -10.15 5.67
N SER A 72 7.90 -10.07 5.59
CA SER A 72 8.82 -10.60 6.60
C SER A 72 8.96 -9.67 7.81
N GLN A 73 9.42 -10.21 8.94
CA GLN A 73 9.75 -9.42 10.13
C GLN A 73 10.82 -8.34 9.87
N THR A 74 11.63 -8.52 8.83
CA THR A 74 12.70 -7.60 8.42
C THR A 74 12.25 -6.54 7.41
N GLY A 75 10.97 -6.52 7.03
CA GLY A 75 10.43 -5.49 6.14
C GLY A 75 10.50 -5.80 4.64
N VAL A 76 10.83 -7.04 4.26
CA VAL A 76 10.88 -7.48 2.86
C VAL A 76 9.53 -8.08 2.45
N TRP A 77 9.06 -7.68 1.27
CA TRP A 77 7.89 -8.25 0.59
C TRP A 77 8.31 -9.31 -0.41
N PHE A 78 7.69 -10.48 -0.39
CA PHE A 78 8.07 -11.60 -1.25
C PHE A 78 6.88 -12.52 -1.60
N ASP A 79 6.98 -13.21 -2.73
CA ASP A 79 5.96 -14.17 -3.16
C ASP A 79 6.18 -15.57 -2.53
N LYS A 80 5.33 -16.54 -2.89
CA LYS A 80 5.44 -17.92 -2.39
C LYS A 80 6.73 -18.65 -2.80
N GLN A 81 7.45 -18.15 -3.81
CA GLN A 81 8.75 -18.67 -4.23
C GLN A 81 9.91 -18.01 -3.48
N GLY A 82 9.65 -16.93 -2.73
CA GLY A 82 10.67 -16.15 -2.05
C GLY A 82 11.23 -15.01 -2.88
N GLU A 83 10.66 -14.73 -4.06
CA GLU A 83 11.14 -13.63 -4.91
C GLU A 83 10.71 -12.28 -4.30
N PRO A 84 11.64 -11.32 -4.10
CA PRO A 84 11.33 -10.05 -3.47
C PRO A 84 10.73 -9.04 -4.46
N TYR A 85 9.80 -8.21 -3.98
CA TYR A 85 9.16 -7.16 -4.78
C TYR A 85 9.14 -5.82 -4.06
N LYS A 86 9.08 -4.73 -4.84
CA LYS A 86 8.75 -3.40 -4.33
C LYS A 86 7.24 -3.21 -4.34
N VAL A 87 6.69 -2.84 -3.19
CA VAL A 87 5.26 -2.62 -3.01
C VAL A 87 4.97 -1.13 -2.94
N ALA A 88 4.01 -0.66 -3.73
CA ALA A 88 3.57 0.74 -3.74
C ALA A 88 2.56 1.02 -2.61
N ALA A 89 1.61 0.11 -2.40
CA ALA A 89 0.59 0.21 -1.35
C ALA A 89 0.13 -1.17 -0.89
N TRP A 90 -0.36 -1.26 0.34
CA TRP A 90 -0.80 -2.50 0.97
C TRP A 90 -2.06 -2.29 1.82
N MET A 91 -2.75 -3.38 2.13
CA MET A 91 -3.83 -3.40 3.12
C MET A 91 -3.98 -4.81 3.73
N PRO A 92 -4.59 -4.96 4.92
CA PRO A 92 -4.97 -6.27 5.45
C PRO A 92 -5.86 -7.05 4.49
N LEU A 93 -5.76 -8.38 4.53
CA LEU A 93 -6.74 -9.23 3.85
C LEU A 93 -8.14 -9.00 4.42
N PRO A 94 -9.21 -9.07 3.59
CA PRO A 94 -10.57 -9.02 4.09
C PRO A 94 -10.83 -10.20 5.04
N GLU A 95 -11.81 -10.03 5.93
CA GLU A 95 -12.22 -11.11 6.83
C GLU A 95 -12.60 -12.36 6.03
N VAL A 96 -12.12 -13.51 6.48
CA VAL A 96 -12.45 -14.80 5.88
C VAL A 96 -13.95 -15.00 5.95
N PHE A 97 -14.58 -15.25 4.80
CA PHE A 97 -15.99 -15.61 4.76
C PHE A 97 -16.23 -16.92 5.51
N ARG A 98 -16.94 -16.83 6.62
CA ARG A 98 -17.44 -17.97 7.40
C ARG A 98 -18.94 -18.01 7.16
N GLY A 99 -19.37 -18.83 6.20
CA GLY A 99 -20.79 -18.98 5.86
C GLY A 99 -21.68 -19.35 7.04
#